data_AF-A0A950V7W7-F1
#
_entry.id   AF-A0A950V7W7-F1
#
_cell.length_a   1.000
_cell.length_b   1.000
_cell.length_c   1.000
_cell.angle_alpha   90.00
_cell.angle_beta   90.00
_cell.angle_gamma   90.00
#
_symmetry.space_group_name_H-M   'P 1'
#
loop_
_entity.id
_entity.type
_entity.pdbx_description
1 polymer ?
#
loop_
_entity_poly.entity_id
_entity_poly.type
_entity_poly.pdbx_seq_one_letter_code
_entity_poly.pdbx_strand_id
1 'polypeptide(L)'
;MVASADYLQQLTPENTAVLFIDNQTTLTLGVQSIDLTLLKTNTEGLAKLAKLFALPVVLTTTGGGAEGPSGPLNAMDDPGLLKQ
;
A
#
# COMPACT_ATOMS: atom_id res chain seq x y z
N MET A 1 -9.31 13.08 29.47
CA MET A 1 -10.55 13.37 28.73
C MET A 1 -10.35 12.86 27.31
N VAL A 2 -11.09 11.84 26.89
CA VAL A 2 -11.19 11.45 25.47
C VAL A 2 -12.56 11.96 25.05
N ALA A 3 -12.59 13.04 24.28
CA ALA A 3 -13.84 13.58 23.77
C ALA A 3 -14.38 12.67 22.65
N SER A 4 -15.71 12.72 22.47
CA SER A 4 -16.56 12.07 21.44
C SER A 4 -15.83 11.50 20.22
N ALA A 5 -16.15 10.27 19.84
CA ALA A 5 -15.39 9.47 18.89
C ALA A 5 -15.00 10.21 17.59
N ASP A 6 -13.68 10.30 17.41
CA ASP A 6 -12.87 11.06 16.46
C ASP A 6 -12.99 10.65 14.98
N TYR A 7 -14.07 9.98 14.58
CA TYR A 7 -14.19 9.35 13.25
C TYR A 7 -14.31 10.33 12.07
N LEU A 8 -14.42 11.64 12.34
CA LEU A 8 -14.53 12.68 11.32
C LEU A 8 -13.28 13.55 11.18
N GLN A 9 -12.19 13.24 11.91
CA GLN A 9 -10.94 13.96 11.75
C GLN A 9 -10.40 13.78 10.33
N GLN A 10 -9.88 14.86 9.76
CA GLN A 10 -9.15 14.80 8.49
C GLN A 10 -7.82 14.07 8.68
N LEU A 11 -7.39 13.36 7.64
CA LEU A 11 -6.10 12.70 7.62
C LEU A 11 -4.98 13.75 7.55
N THR A 12 -4.02 13.65 8.46
CA THR A 12 -2.77 14.40 8.50
C THR A 12 -1.59 13.43 8.61
N PRO A 13 -0.36 13.86 8.30
CA PRO A 13 0.81 12.98 8.46
C PRO A 13 1.00 12.44 9.88
N GLU A 14 0.57 13.18 10.90
CA GLU A 14 0.73 12.83 12.31
C GLU A 14 -0.31 11.84 12.83
N ASN A 15 -1.42 11.65 12.10
CA ASN A 15 -2.52 10.75 12.50
C ASN A 15 -2.77 9.60 11.51
N THR A 16 -1.92 9.46 10.48
CA THR A 16 -2.13 8.51 9.37
C THR A 16 -0.94 7.57 9.19
N ALA A 17 -1.23 6.32 8.85
CA ALA A 17 -0.28 5.34 8.34
C ALA A 17 -0.84 4.66 7.10
N VAL A 18 0.01 4.10 6.24
CA VAL A 18 -0.40 3.38 5.03
C VAL A 18 -0.03 1.90 5.14
N LEU A 19 -1.01 1.04 4.89
CA LEU A 19 -0.84 -0.41 4.89
C LEU A 19 -1.01 -0.94 3.46
N PHE A 20 0.03 -1.58 2.92
CA PHE A 20 -0.07 -2.33 1.66
C PHE A 20 -0.25 -3.81 1.97
N ILE A 21 -1.47 -4.29 1.79
CA ILE A 21 -1.85 -5.66 2.14
C ILE A 21 -1.89 -6.51 0.89
N ASP A 22 -1.01 -7.50 0.84
CA ASP A 22 -1.03 -8.61 -0.14
C ASP A 22 -1.12 -8.16 -1.60
N ASN A 23 -0.62 -6.96 -1.90
CA ASN A 23 -0.57 -6.43 -3.25
C ASN A 23 0.61 -7.04 -4.03
N GLN A 24 0.66 -8.37 -4.07
CA GLN A 24 1.70 -9.17 -4.72
C GLN A 24 1.34 -9.48 -6.17
N THR A 25 2.35 -9.67 -7.01
CA THR A 25 2.20 -9.72 -8.48
C THR A 25 1.20 -10.78 -8.92
N THR A 26 1.25 -11.97 -8.36
CA THR A 26 0.33 -13.06 -8.73
C THR A 26 -1.10 -12.80 -8.24
N LEU A 27 -1.26 -12.21 -7.06
CA LEU A 27 -2.58 -11.93 -6.48
C LEU A 27 -3.31 -10.81 -7.25
N THR A 28 -2.59 -9.80 -7.70
CA THR A 28 -3.13 -8.71 -8.50
C THR A 28 -3.70 -9.18 -9.83
N LEU A 29 -3.10 -10.20 -10.47
CA LEU A 29 -3.61 -10.78 -11.72
C LEU A 29 -5.01 -11.42 -11.58
N GLY A 30 -5.42 -11.79 -10.36
CA GLY A 30 -6.74 -12.33 -10.07
C GLY A 30 -7.85 -11.27 -9.96
N VAL A 31 -7.49 -9.98 -9.89
CA VAL A 31 -8.47 -8.89 -9.73
C VAL A 31 -9.13 -8.57 -11.06
N GLN A 32 -10.47 -8.62 -11.09
CA GLN A 32 -11.27 -8.38 -12.32
C GLN A 32 -12.22 -7.19 -12.20
N SER A 33 -12.30 -6.55 -11.04
CA SER A 33 -13.20 -5.41 -10.78
C SER A 33 -12.64 -4.06 -11.24
N ILE A 34 -11.36 -4.01 -11.60
CA ILE A 34 -10.63 -2.81 -12.03
C ILE A 34 -9.61 -3.22 -13.09
N ASP A 35 -9.35 -2.34 -14.06
CA ASP A 35 -8.25 -2.54 -15.01
C ASP A 35 -6.91 -2.70 -14.27
N LEU A 36 -6.12 -3.70 -14.66
CA LEU A 36 -4.89 -4.05 -13.96
C LEU A 36 -3.85 -2.92 -14.02
N THR A 37 -3.79 -2.18 -15.14
CA THR A 37 -2.87 -1.05 -15.27
C THR A 37 -3.28 0.06 -14.32
N LEU A 38 -4.58 0.37 -14.27
CA LEU A 38 -5.11 1.39 -13.36
C LEU A 38 -4.92 1.00 -11.89
N LEU A 39 -5.12 -0.26 -11.53
CA LEU A 39 -4.84 -0.76 -10.18
C LEU A 39 -3.36 -0.55 -9.80
N LYS A 40 -2.45 -0.93 -10.71
CA LYS A 40 -1.00 -0.76 -10.49
C LYS A 40 -0.64 0.71 -10.29
N THR A 41 -1.10 1.60 -11.18
CA THR A 41 -0.77 3.03 -11.12
C THR A 41 -1.39 3.73 -9.91
N ASN A 42 -2.61 3.38 -9.51
CA ASN A 42 -3.21 3.88 -8.27
C ASN A 42 -2.42 3.47 -7.03
N THR A 43 -1.98 2.20 -6.99
CA THR A 43 -1.20 1.71 -5.86
C THR A 43 0.16 2.43 -5.80
N GLU A 44 0.81 2.65 -6.95
CA GLU A 44 2.05 3.43 -7.03
C GLU A 44 1.88 4.89 -6.61
N GLY A 45 0.78 5.52 -7.01
CA GLY A 45 0.42 6.87 -6.57
C GLY A 45 0.29 6.96 -5.05
N LEU A 46 -0.33 5.96 -4.42
CA LEU A 46 -0.45 5.88 -2.97
C LEU A 46 0.91 5.74 -2.27
N ALA A 47 1.84 4.93 -2.81
CA ALA A 47 3.18 4.81 -2.25
C ALA A 47 4.01 6.09 -2.39
N LYS A 48 3.91 6.77 -3.53
CA LYS A 48 4.52 8.10 -3.73
C LYS A 48 3.98 9.11 -2.72
N LEU A 49 2.68 9.09 -2.45
CA LEU A 49 2.06 9.94 -1.43
C LEU A 49 2.58 9.62 -0.03
N ALA A 50 2.64 8.33 0.33
CA ALA A 50 3.17 7.89 1.62
C ALA A 50 4.62 8.37 1.83
N LYS A 51 5.47 8.25 0.80
CA LYS A 51 6.85 8.75 0.84
C LYS A 51 6.92 10.28 0.94
N LEU A 52 6.13 10.99 0.12
CA LEU A 52 6.09 12.45 0.09
C LEU A 52 5.76 13.06 1.46
N PHE A 53 4.80 12.46 2.17
CA PHE A 53 4.36 12.91 3.49
C PHE A 53 5.09 12.23 4.66
N ALA A 54 6.13 11.44 4.38
CA ALA A 54 6.87 10.67 5.39
C ALA A 54 5.95 9.82 6.31
N LEU A 55 4.89 9.25 5.74
CA LEU A 55 3.93 8.44 6.50
C LEU A 55 4.59 7.13 6.95
N PRO A 56 4.25 6.62 8.16
CA PRO A 56 4.54 5.25 8.53
C PRO A 56 3.92 4.28 7.50
N VAL A 57 4.74 3.38 6.95
CA VAL A 57 4.31 2.36 5.99
C VAL A 57 4.51 0.98 6.56
N VAL A 58 3.47 0.15 6.49
CA VAL A 58 3.54 -1.28 6.81
C VAL A 58 3.24 -2.10 5.56
N LEU A 59 4.10 -3.08 5.29
CA LEU A 59 3.97 -3.99 4.16
C LEU A 59 3.65 -5.38 4.67
N THR A 60 2.61 -6.01 4.14
CA THR A 60 2.30 -7.42 4.43
C THR A 60 2.33 -8.24 3.15
N THR A 61 2.66 -9.51 3.31
CA THR A 61 2.63 -10.49 2.22
C THR A 61 2.04 -11.79 2.75
N THR A 62 1.54 -12.59 1.83
CA THR A 62 1.12 -13.96 2.08
C THR A 62 2.01 -14.94 1.32
N GLY A 63 1.93 -16.21 1.69
CA GLY A 63 2.61 -17.29 0.96
C GLY A 63 4.13 -17.30 1.07
N GLY A 64 4.74 -16.71 2.11
CA GLY A 64 6.20 -16.75 2.28
C GLY A 64 6.96 -15.57 1.66
N GLY A 65 6.28 -14.47 1.36
CA GLY A 65 6.91 -13.24 0.88
C GLY A 65 7.24 -13.28 -0.60
N ALA A 66 8.30 -12.57 -0.99
CA ALA A 66 8.61 -12.35 -2.40
C ALA A 66 8.97 -13.61 -3.19
N GLU A 67 9.55 -14.60 -2.51
CA GLU A 67 9.92 -15.89 -3.09
C GLU A 67 8.77 -16.91 -3.04
N GLY A 68 7.62 -16.50 -2.49
CA GLY A 68 6.42 -17.32 -2.39
C GLY A 68 5.66 -17.45 -3.71
N PRO A 69 4.66 -18.36 -3.80
CA PRO A 69 3.84 -18.52 -5.00
C PRO A 69 3.07 -17.24 -5.39
N SER A 70 2.81 -16.36 -4.41
CA SER A 70 2.17 -15.07 -4.66
C SER A 70 3.11 -14.04 -5.32
N GLY A 71 4.42 -14.32 -5.36
CA GLY A 71 5.45 -13.45 -5.92
C GLY A 71 5.81 -12.25 -5.02
N PRO A 72 6.68 -11.35 -5.50
CA PRO A 72 7.00 -10.12 -4.79
C PRO A 72 5.77 -9.24 -4.62
N LEU A 73 5.82 -8.34 -3.64
CA LEU A 73 4.96 -7.16 -3.69
C LEU A 73 5.12 -6.52 -5.06
N ASN A 74 4.03 -6.01 -5.62
CA ASN A 74 4.08 -5.26 -6.85
C ASN A 74 5.17 -4.22 -6.70
N ALA A 75 6.27 -4.42 -7.45
CA ALA A 75 7.19 -3.37 -7.77
C ALA A 75 6.38 -2.40 -8.63
N MET A 76 5.64 -1.51 -7.97
CA MET A 76 5.56 -0.13 -8.41
C MET A 76 6.97 0.20 -8.91
N ASP A 77 7.12 0.64 -10.15
CA ASP A 77 8.31 0.37 -10.99
C ASP A 77 9.68 0.83 -10.41
N ASP A 78 9.70 1.42 -9.22
CA ASP A 78 10.85 1.72 -8.36
C ASP A 78 10.86 0.87 -7.04
N PRO A 79 11.79 -0.11 -6.90
CA PRO A 79 11.97 -0.89 -5.67
C PRO A 79 12.49 -0.07 -4.46
N GLY A 80 12.90 1.19 -4.65
CA GLY A 80 13.23 2.15 -3.61
C GLY A 80 12.05 3.00 -3.13
N LEU A 81 10.86 2.86 -3.73
CA LEU A 81 9.71 3.71 -3.43
C LEU A 81 9.15 3.48 -2.03
N LEU A 82 9.26 2.26 -1.52
CA LEU A 82 8.76 1.87 -0.20
C LEU A 82 9.89 1.74 0.85
N LYS A 83 11.13 2.04 0.46
CA LYS A 83 12.26 2.20 1.38
C LYS A 83 12.31 3.66 1.78
N GLN A 84 12.12 3.93 3.08
CA GLN A 84 12.31 5.26 3.65
C GLN A 84 13.80 5.63 3.66
#